data_AF-A0A8T0KM91-F1
#
_entry.id   AF-A0A8T0KM91-F1
#
_cell.length_a   1.000
_cell.length_b   1.000
_cell.length_c   1.000
_cell.angle_alpha   90.00
_cell.angle_beta   90.00
_cell.angle_gamma   90.00
#
_symmetry.space_group_name_H-M   'P 1'
#
loop_
_entity.id
_entity.type
_entity.pdbx_description
1 polymer ?
#
loop_
_entity_poly.entity_id
_entity_poly.type
_entity_poly.pdbx_seq_one_letter_code
_entity_poly.pdbx_strand_id
1 'polypeptide(L)'
;MMNLTSANAVPETVHCYIVKCGFTSDASVVTSLVCLYAKQGLTDMAKLLYKRYPTKDLISLTAIISSYSEKGDVESAVECFTQTLLLGIRPDAVALIGVLHGITNPTHFSIGCAFHGYGLKNGLTNDCLVANGLISMYSRFDEIEAALSLFYDRSEKPLVTWNSVISGCVQAAKSSEAMELFCQMSSCGQKPDAITIASLLSGCL
;
A
#
# COMPACT_ATOMS: atom_id res chain seq x y z
N MET A 1 -25.13 -7.44 -26.27
CA MET A 1 -24.06 -6.61 -25.69
C MET A 1 -24.15 -6.73 -24.17
N MET A 2 -23.21 -7.41 -23.53
CA MET A 2 -23.10 -7.37 -22.06
C MET A 2 -22.45 -6.05 -21.66
N ASN A 3 -23.11 -5.30 -20.77
CA ASN A 3 -22.55 -4.10 -20.16
C ASN A 3 -21.35 -4.50 -19.30
N LEU A 4 -20.14 -4.27 -19.81
CA LEU A 4 -18.86 -4.46 -19.13
C LEU A 4 -18.56 -3.38 -18.06
N THR A 5 -19.55 -2.54 -17.73
CA THR A 5 -19.42 -1.41 -16.79
C THR A 5 -19.98 -1.68 -15.40
N SER A 6 -20.46 -2.88 -15.09
CA SER A 6 -20.90 -3.20 -13.72
C SER A 6 -19.71 -3.66 -12.86
N ALA A 7 -19.70 -3.21 -11.60
CA ALA A 7 -18.69 -3.50 -10.59
C ALA A 7 -18.53 -5.00 -10.20
N ASN A 8 -19.15 -5.92 -10.94
CA ASN A 8 -19.12 -7.37 -10.71
C ASN A 8 -18.76 -8.15 -12.00
N ALA A 9 -17.80 -7.66 -12.78
CA ALA A 9 -17.29 -8.44 -13.89
C ALA A 9 -16.57 -9.69 -13.37
N VAL A 10 -17.19 -10.87 -13.58
CA VAL A 10 -16.61 -12.17 -13.23
C VAL A 10 -15.32 -12.36 -14.06
N PRO A 11 -14.13 -12.45 -13.44
CA PRO A 11 -12.84 -12.45 -14.15
C PRO A 11 -12.76 -13.49 -15.27
N GLU A 12 -13.31 -14.67 -15.05
CA GLU A 12 -13.37 -15.78 -16.02
C GLU A 12 -14.19 -15.42 -17.26
N THR A 13 -15.27 -14.65 -17.11
CA THR A 13 -16.12 -14.24 -18.23
C THR A 13 -15.40 -13.21 -19.09
N VAL A 14 -14.76 -12.23 -18.46
CA VAL A 14 -13.93 -11.22 -19.15
C VAL A 14 -12.75 -11.89 -19.87
N HIS A 15 -12.08 -12.82 -19.19
CA HIS A 15 -10.98 -13.59 -19.77
C HIS A 15 -11.44 -14.40 -21.00
N CYS A 16 -12.57 -15.11 -20.91
CA CYS A 16 -13.13 -15.85 -22.05
C CYS A 16 -13.43 -14.92 -23.24
N TYR A 17 -13.96 -13.72 -22.97
CA TYR A 17 -14.22 -12.73 -24.01
C TYR A 17 -12.93 -12.22 -24.68
N ILE A 18 -11.90 -11.89 -23.88
CA ILE A 18 -10.57 -11.50 -24.37
C ILE A 18 -9.97 -12.58 -25.29
N VAL A 19 -10.09 -13.85 -24.91
CA VAL A 19 -9.65 -15.00 -25.73
C VAL A 19 -10.43 -15.08 -27.04
N LYS A 20 -11.76 -15.00 -26.97
CA LYS A 20 -12.64 -15.06 -28.16
C LYS A 20 -12.40 -13.91 -29.14
N CYS A 21 -12.07 -12.73 -28.64
CA CYS A 21 -11.79 -11.56 -29.46
C CYS A 21 -10.33 -11.47 -29.93
N GLY A 22 -9.45 -12.40 -29.54
CA GLY A 22 -8.05 -12.43 -30.00
C GLY A 22 -7.13 -11.40 -29.34
N PHE A 23 -7.51 -10.86 -28.17
CA PHE A 23 -6.73 -9.83 -27.47
C PHE A 23 -5.72 -10.38 -26.45
N THR A 24 -5.43 -11.68 -26.47
CA THR A 24 -4.55 -12.33 -25.47
C THR A 24 -3.08 -11.93 -25.57
N SER A 25 -2.68 -11.27 -26.66
CA SER A 25 -1.31 -10.79 -26.86
C SER A 25 -1.14 -9.30 -26.57
N ASP A 26 -2.24 -8.56 -26.38
CA ASP A 26 -2.20 -7.12 -26.11
C ASP A 26 -1.78 -6.85 -24.66
N ALA A 27 -0.70 -6.09 -24.48
CA ALA A 27 -0.12 -5.84 -23.16
C ALA A 27 -1.07 -5.11 -22.23
N SER A 28 -1.76 -4.08 -22.72
CA SER A 28 -2.70 -3.31 -21.90
C SER A 28 -3.89 -4.15 -21.45
N VAL A 29 -4.39 -5.01 -22.34
CA VAL A 29 -5.50 -5.92 -22.02
C VAL A 29 -5.06 -6.96 -20.99
N VAL A 30 -3.88 -7.56 -21.14
CA VAL A 30 -3.38 -8.57 -20.21
C VAL A 30 -3.07 -7.97 -18.84
N THR A 31 -2.41 -6.80 -18.77
CA THR A 31 -2.18 -6.08 -17.50
C THR A 31 -3.50 -5.79 -16.79
N SER A 32 -4.52 -5.33 -17.54
CA SER A 32 -5.86 -5.06 -16.98
C SER A 32 -6.53 -6.33 -16.46
N LEU A 33 -6.37 -7.46 -17.16
CA LEU A 33 -6.89 -8.75 -16.74
C LEU A 33 -6.21 -9.27 -15.47
N VAL A 34 -4.88 -9.16 -15.37
CA VAL A 34 -4.11 -9.50 -14.15
C VAL A 34 -4.61 -8.66 -12.98
N CYS A 35 -4.79 -7.35 -13.17
CA CYS A 35 -5.34 -6.46 -12.15
C CYS A 35 -6.75 -6.87 -11.72
N LEU A 36 -7.60 -7.29 -12.66
CA LEU A 36 -8.97 -7.75 -12.36
C LEU A 36 -8.95 -9.00 -11.48
N TYR A 37 -8.15 -10.01 -11.84
CA TYR A 37 -8.00 -11.22 -11.02
C TYR A 37 -7.45 -10.90 -9.62
N ALA A 38 -6.42 -10.06 -9.53
CA ALA A 38 -5.81 -9.67 -8.27
C ALA A 38 -6.80 -8.93 -7.34
N LYS A 39 -7.57 -7.98 -7.88
CA LYS A 39 -8.61 -7.23 -7.14
C LYS A 39 -9.76 -8.10 -6.63
N GLN A 40 -10.04 -9.22 -7.29
CA GLN A 40 -11.04 -10.19 -6.83
C GLN A 40 -10.47 -11.23 -5.86
N GLY A 41 -9.24 -11.04 -5.39
CA GLY A 41 -8.57 -11.99 -4.50
C GLY A 41 -8.18 -13.31 -5.18
N LEU A 42 -8.27 -13.41 -6.50
CA LEU A 42 -7.82 -14.59 -7.26
C LEU A 42 -6.33 -14.48 -7.60
N THR A 43 -5.51 -14.25 -6.57
CA THR A 43 -4.08 -13.89 -6.66
C THR A 43 -3.24 -14.92 -7.42
N ASP A 44 -3.48 -16.21 -7.20
CA ASP A 44 -2.71 -17.27 -7.88
C ASP A 44 -3.01 -17.31 -9.38
N MET A 45 -4.25 -17.01 -9.77
CA MET A 45 -4.63 -16.88 -11.19
C MET A 45 -4.01 -15.63 -11.81
N ALA A 46 -3.98 -14.52 -11.08
CA ALA A 46 -3.28 -13.30 -11.50
C ALA A 46 -1.78 -13.57 -11.71
N LYS A 47 -1.11 -14.25 -10.75
CA LYS A 47 0.31 -14.64 -10.83
C LYS A 47 0.57 -15.61 -11.99
N LEU A 48 -0.33 -16.56 -12.23
CA LEU A 48 -0.22 -17.50 -13.36
C LEU A 48 -0.32 -16.78 -14.70
N LEU A 49 -1.29 -15.88 -14.86
CA LEU A 49 -1.46 -15.06 -16.07
C LEU A 49 -0.24 -14.20 -16.31
N TYR A 50 0.21 -13.49 -15.27
CA TYR A 50 1.42 -12.68 -15.33
C TYR A 50 2.65 -13.51 -15.72
N LYS A 51 2.84 -14.71 -15.15
CA LYS A 51 3.96 -15.60 -15.47
C LYS A 51 3.94 -16.03 -16.93
N ARG A 52 2.76 -16.41 -17.45
CA ARG A 52 2.57 -16.88 -18.83
C ARG A 52 2.74 -15.80 -19.89
N TYR A 53 2.41 -14.55 -19.56
CA TYR A 53 2.52 -13.46 -20.51
C TYR A 53 3.98 -13.01 -20.69
N PRO A 54 4.52 -12.90 -21.92
CA PRO A 54 5.94 -12.58 -22.12
C PRO A 54 6.34 -11.20 -21.62
N THR A 55 5.50 -10.19 -21.83
CA THR A 55 5.78 -8.82 -21.44
C THR A 55 5.56 -8.67 -19.93
N LYS A 56 6.58 -8.20 -19.23
CA LYS A 56 6.55 -7.97 -17.78
C LYS A 56 6.40 -6.49 -17.52
N ASP A 57 5.55 -6.14 -16.56
CA ASP A 57 5.23 -4.75 -16.23
C ASP A 57 5.05 -4.58 -14.71
N LEU A 58 5.31 -3.36 -14.22
CA LEU A 58 5.22 -3.04 -12.81
C LEU A 58 3.78 -3.09 -12.30
N ILE A 59 2.81 -2.64 -13.10
CA ILE A 59 1.40 -2.50 -12.69
C ILE A 59 0.83 -3.87 -12.29
N SER A 60 1.08 -4.89 -13.11
CA SER A 60 0.69 -6.28 -12.85
C SER A 60 1.29 -6.82 -11.55
N LEU A 61 2.59 -6.62 -11.33
CA LEU A 61 3.24 -7.09 -10.10
C LEU A 61 2.77 -6.32 -8.87
N THR A 62 2.61 -5.01 -8.96
CA THR A 62 2.07 -4.18 -7.87
C THR A 62 0.66 -4.63 -7.48
N ALA A 63 -0.20 -4.94 -8.45
CA ALA A 63 -1.54 -5.49 -8.17
C ALA A 63 -1.47 -6.84 -7.45
N ILE A 64 -0.55 -7.73 -7.87
CA ILE A 64 -0.34 -9.04 -7.24
C ILE A 64 0.22 -8.87 -5.82
N ILE A 65 1.18 -7.95 -5.61
CA ILE A 65 1.75 -7.61 -4.30
C ILE A 65 0.64 -7.17 -3.35
N SER A 66 -0.18 -6.19 -3.73
CA SER A 66 -1.30 -5.73 -2.91
C SER A 66 -2.26 -6.86 -2.57
N SER A 67 -2.58 -7.71 -3.54
CA SER A 67 -3.49 -8.85 -3.35
C SER A 67 -2.95 -9.91 -2.37
N TYR A 68 -1.64 -10.17 -2.37
CA TYR A 68 -1.01 -11.04 -1.37
C TYR A 68 -0.98 -10.38 0.02
N SER A 69 -0.62 -9.11 0.10
CA SER A 69 -0.60 -8.35 1.35
C SER A 69 -1.97 -8.28 2.02
N GLU A 70 -3.05 -8.07 1.27
CA GLU A 70 -4.43 -8.06 1.78
C GLU A 70 -4.86 -9.41 2.38
N LYS A 71 -4.25 -10.51 1.92
CA LYS A 71 -4.46 -11.86 2.47
C LYS A 71 -3.55 -12.17 3.66
N GLY A 72 -2.65 -11.26 4.03
CA GLY A 72 -1.64 -11.47 5.07
C GLY A 72 -0.44 -12.31 4.62
N ASP A 73 -0.33 -12.65 3.32
CA ASP A 73 0.79 -13.38 2.76
C ASP A 73 1.91 -12.41 2.34
N VAL A 74 2.57 -11.84 3.35
CA VAL A 74 3.67 -10.90 3.17
C VAL A 74 4.84 -11.53 2.43
N GLU A 75 5.13 -12.81 2.67
CA GLU A 75 6.27 -13.50 2.05
C GLU A 75 6.10 -13.56 0.52
N SER A 76 4.91 -13.94 0.04
CA SER A 76 4.61 -13.91 -1.40
C SER A 76 4.60 -12.49 -1.97
N ALA A 77 4.17 -11.49 -1.20
CA ALA A 77 4.24 -10.09 -1.60
C ALA A 77 5.71 -9.63 -1.77
N VAL A 78 6.60 -10.00 -0.84
CA VAL A 78 8.04 -9.72 -0.92
C VAL A 78 8.70 -10.47 -2.07
N GLU A 79 8.30 -11.72 -2.34
CA GLU A 79 8.78 -12.49 -3.51
C GLU A 79 8.44 -11.74 -4.81
N CYS A 80 7.19 -11.28 -4.95
CA CYS A 80 6.74 -10.52 -6.12
C CYS A 80 7.47 -9.18 -6.25
N PHE A 81 7.71 -8.49 -5.14
CA PHE A 81 8.51 -7.26 -5.12
C PHE A 81 9.95 -7.55 -5.55
N THR A 82 10.58 -8.61 -5.02
CA THR A 82 11.94 -9.03 -5.41
C THR A 82 12.01 -9.38 -6.89
N GLN A 83 10.95 -9.98 -7.44
CA GLN A 83 10.85 -10.27 -8.86
C GLN A 83 10.90 -9.00 -9.72
N THR A 84 10.33 -7.87 -9.29
CA THR A 84 10.47 -6.59 -10.03
C THR A 84 11.93 -6.21 -10.19
N LEU A 85 12.71 -6.32 -9.12
CA LEU A 85 14.14 -5.99 -9.09
C LEU A 85 14.95 -6.93 -10.00
N LEU A 86 14.66 -8.24 -9.97
CA LEU A 86 15.31 -9.23 -10.82
C LEU A 86 15.01 -9.01 -12.31
N LEU A 87 13.86 -8.43 -12.64
CA LEU A 87 13.49 -8.04 -14.00
C LEU A 87 14.07 -6.69 -14.43
N GLY A 88 14.81 -5.99 -13.56
CA GLY A 88 15.29 -4.63 -13.81
C GLY A 88 14.18 -3.58 -13.82
N ILE A 89 12.98 -3.92 -13.36
CA ILE A 89 11.84 -3.01 -13.23
C ILE A 89 11.93 -2.38 -11.85
N ARG A 90 12.21 -1.08 -11.76
CA ARG A 90 12.34 -0.39 -10.47
C ARG A 90 10.96 -0.27 -9.80
N PRO A 91 10.72 -0.89 -8.63
CA PRO A 91 9.47 -0.69 -7.92
C PRO A 91 9.36 0.74 -7.38
N ASP A 92 8.13 1.26 -7.45
CA ASP A 92 7.75 2.62 -7.10
C ASP A 92 7.12 2.72 -5.70
N ALA A 93 6.61 3.91 -5.37
CA ALA A 93 5.91 4.17 -4.11
C ALA A 93 4.72 3.22 -3.89
N VAL A 94 3.97 2.88 -4.95
CA VAL A 94 2.77 2.03 -4.84
C VAL A 94 3.18 0.59 -4.54
N ALA A 95 4.21 0.06 -5.22
CA ALA A 95 4.74 -1.27 -4.93
C ALA A 95 5.28 -1.39 -3.50
N LEU A 96 6.01 -0.37 -3.03
CA LEU A 96 6.55 -0.30 -1.66
C LEU A 96 5.43 -0.31 -0.62
N ILE A 97 4.40 0.50 -0.84
CA ILE A 97 3.24 0.58 0.05
C ILE A 97 2.40 -0.70 0.02
N GLY A 98 2.29 -1.34 -1.14
CA GLY A 98 1.67 -2.65 -1.29
C GLY A 98 2.27 -3.67 -0.30
N VAL A 99 3.59 -3.69 -0.13
CA VAL A 99 4.24 -4.55 0.87
C VAL A 99 4.03 -4.03 2.30
N LEU A 100 4.27 -2.74 2.55
CA LEU A 100 4.19 -2.16 3.90
C LEU A 100 2.80 -2.32 4.55
N HIS A 101 1.72 -2.24 3.76
CA HIS A 101 0.36 -2.50 4.25
C HIS A 101 0.14 -3.95 4.70
N GLY A 102 0.85 -4.91 4.12
CA GLY A 102 0.79 -6.32 4.53
C GLY A 102 1.51 -6.59 5.86
N ILE A 103 2.40 -5.69 6.30
CA ILE A 103 3.17 -5.86 7.55
C ILE A 103 2.27 -5.59 8.76
N THR A 104 1.50 -6.61 9.14
CA THR A 104 0.58 -6.58 10.30
C THR A 104 1.00 -7.53 11.41
N ASN A 105 1.81 -8.55 11.10
CA ASN A 105 2.35 -9.50 12.07
C ASN A 105 3.71 -9.00 12.61
N PRO A 106 3.91 -8.96 13.95
CA PRO A 106 5.20 -8.61 14.55
C PRO A 106 6.40 -9.39 14.02
N THR A 107 6.23 -10.64 13.58
CA THR A 107 7.31 -11.44 12.99
C THR A 107 7.86 -10.84 11.69
N HIS A 108 7.07 -10.01 11.00
CA HIS A 108 7.44 -9.35 9.76
C HIS A 108 7.97 -7.92 9.95
N PHE A 109 8.12 -7.45 11.20
CA PHE A 109 8.58 -6.08 11.46
C PHE A 109 9.95 -5.78 10.81
N SER A 110 10.89 -6.73 10.87
CA SER A 110 12.20 -6.60 10.23
C SER A 110 12.12 -6.45 8.71
N ILE A 111 11.11 -7.05 8.06
CA ILE A 111 10.81 -6.84 6.64
C ILE A 111 10.38 -5.39 6.43
N GLY A 112 9.48 -4.86 7.26
CA GLY A 112 9.10 -3.44 7.22
C GLY A 112 10.30 -2.49 7.28
N CYS A 113 11.24 -2.74 8.20
CA CYS A 113 12.49 -1.98 8.29
C CYS A 113 13.38 -2.11 7.05
N ALA A 114 13.47 -3.29 6.45
CA ALA A 114 14.21 -3.48 5.20
C ALA A 114 13.60 -2.68 4.04
N PHE A 115 12.26 -2.62 3.97
CA PHE A 115 11.54 -1.84 2.97
C PHE A 115 11.62 -0.33 3.21
N HIS A 116 11.69 0.12 4.47
CA HIS A 116 12.08 1.49 4.80
C HIS A 116 13.48 1.80 4.24
N GLY A 117 14.47 0.92 4.48
CA GLY A 117 15.81 1.06 3.92
C GLY A 117 15.85 1.12 2.39
N TYR A 118 15.04 0.30 1.71
CA TYR A 118 14.84 0.39 0.26
C TYR A 118 14.28 1.76 -0.15
N GLY A 119 13.25 2.23 0.56
CA GLY A 119 12.63 3.53 0.31
C GLY A 119 13.64 4.67 0.44
N LEU A 120 14.46 4.67 1.49
CA LEU A 120 15.50 5.69 1.72
C LEU A 120 16.55 5.67 0.60
N LYS A 121 17.09 4.49 0.29
CA LYS A 121 18.12 4.31 -0.76
C LYS A 121 17.64 4.79 -2.14
N ASN A 122 16.34 4.69 -2.39
CA ASN A 122 15.73 5.04 -3.67
C ASN A 122 15.05 6.42 -3.68
N GLY A 123 15.14 7.20 -2.59
CA GLY A 123 14.51 8.51 -2.48
C GLY A 123 12.98 8.48 -2.43
N LEU A 124 12.37 7.33 -2.12
CA LEU A 124 10.92 7.16 -2.08
C LEU A 124 10.32 7.65 -0.75
N THR A 125 11.10 7.81 0.32
CA THR A 125 10.62 8.30 1.62
C THR A 125 10.10 9.74 1.60
N ASN A 126 10.49 10.54 0.59
CA ASN A 126 9.94 11.87 0.38
C ASN A 126 8.49 11.85 -0.13
N ASP A 127 8.10 10.77 -0.82
CA ASP A 127 6.74 10.57 -1.29
C ASP A 127 5.77 10.49 -0.10
N CYS A 128 4.69 11.26 -0.17
CA CYS A 128 3.70 11.36 0.91
C CYS A 128 3.04 10.01 1.20
N LEU A 129 2.78 9.20 0.16
CA LEU A 129 2.18 7.88 0.30
C LEU A 129 3.10 6.98 1.11
N VAL A 130 4.39 6.93 0.75
CA VAL A 130 5.41 6.11 1.41
C VAL A 130 5.62 6.55 2.86
N ALA A 131 5.77 7.85 3.10
CA ALA A 131 5.99 8.36 4.46
C ALA A 131 4.81 8.04 5.37
N ASN A 132 3.57 8.24 4.92
CA ASN A 132 2.40 7.91 5.72
C ASN A 132 2.28 6.40 5.97
N GLY A 133 2.59 5.56 4.97
CA GLY A 133 2.61 4.11 5.15
C GLY A 133 3.69 3.64 6.14
N LEU A 134 4.86 4.28 6.15
CA LEU A 134 5.91 4.02 7.14
C LEU A 134 5.49 4.48 8.54
N ILE A 135 4.91 5.67 8.68
CA ILE A 135 4.35 6.17 9.96
C ILE A 135 3.35 5.14 10.49
N SER A 136 2.37 4.73 9.68
CA SER A 136 1.38 3.73 10.08
C SER A 136 1.99 2.36 10.40
N MET A 137 3.03 1.94 9.68
CA MET A 137 3.74 0.69 9.95
C MET A 137 4.43 0.75 11.31
N TYR A 138 5.24 1.78 11.58
CA TYR A 138 5.95 1.93 12.86
C TYR A 138 4.98 2.09 14.04
N SER A 139 3.94 2.92 13.90
CA SER A 139 2.95 3.11 14.97
C SER A 139 2.23 1.82 15.35
N ARG A 140 1.98 0.91 14.39
CA ARG A 140 1.33 -0.39 14.66
C ARG A 140 2.17 -1.30 15.55
N PHE A 141 3.49 -1.15 15.54
CA PHE A 141 4.42 -1.97 16.31
C PHE A 141 4.98 -1.24 17.54
N ASP A 142 4.28 -0.20 18.01
CA ASP A 142 4.66 0.61 19.19
C ASP A 142 6.02 1.32 19.04
N GLU A 143 6.50 1.50 17.80
CA GLU A 143 7.74 2.22 17.48
C GLU A 143 7.42 3.69 17.21
N ILE A 144 6.78 4.35 18.18
CA ILE A 144 6.20 5.67 17.98
C ILE A 144 7.28 6.74 17.75
N GLU A 145 8.45 6.60 18.35
CA GLU A 145 9.59 7.50 18.16
C GLU A 145 10.06 7.51 16.70
N ALA A 146 10.07 6.34 16.04
CA ALA A 146 10.41 6.22 14.62
C ALA A 146 9.33 6.89 13.74
N ALA A 147 8.06 6.69 14.07
CA ALA A 147 6.95 7.33 13.38
C ALA A 147 6.99 8.87 13.53
N LEU A 148 7.27 9.38 14.73
CA LEU A 148 7.42 10.82 15.00
C LEU A 148 8.64 11.39 14.30
N SER A 149 9.77 10.67 14.27
CA SER A 149 10.96 11.09 13.52
C SER A 149 10.65 11.29 12.03
N LEU A 150 9.98 10.32 11.41
CA LEU A 150 9.51 10.43 10.02
C LEU A 150 8.55 11.60 9.80
N PHE A 151 7.69 11.87 10.77
CA PHE A 151 6.78 13.02 10.72
C PHE A 151 7.56 14.35 10.77
N TYR A 152 8.45 14.52 11.75
CA TYR A 152 9.16 15.77 11.97
C TYR A 152 10.18 16.10 10.89
N ASP A 153 10.86 15.10 10.31
CA ASP A 153 11.84 15.27 9.23
C ASP A 153 11.23 15.88 7.93
N ARG A 154 9.90 15.76 7.76
CA ARG A 154 9.22 16.34 6.60
C ARG A 154 9.05 17.85 6.71
N SER A 155 9.46 18.58 5.69
CA SER A 155 9.16 20.02 5.58
C SER A 155 7.66 20.26 5.37
N GLU A 156 7.05 19.53 4.44
CA GLU A 156 5.64 19.61 4.10
C GLU A 156 4.85 18.46 4.70
N LYS A 157 3.85 18.82 5.50
CA LYS A 157 2.97 17.90 6.23
C LYS A 157 1.52 18.13 5.78
N PRO A 158 1.05 17.47 4.72
CA PRO A 158 -0.35 17.55 4.32
C PRO A 158 -1.25 16.95 5.41
N LEU A 159 -2.54 17.31 5.38
CA LEU A 159 -3.55 16.86 6.34
C LEU A 159 -3.51 15.34 6.60
N VAL A 160 -3.33 14.54 5.56
CA VAL A 160 -3.24 13.08 5.66
C VAL A 160 -2.07 12.63 6.56
N THR A 161 -0.93 13.32 6.52
CA THR A 161 0.24 12.98 7.35
C THR A 161 -0.01 13.27 8.83
N TRP A 162 -0.70 14.38 9.14
CA TRP A 162 -1.15 14.68 10.51
C TRP A 162 -2.12 13.61 11.01
N ASN A 163 -3.10 13.23 10.18
CA ASN A 163 -4.05 12.19 10.52
C ASN A 163 -3.37 10.83 10.77
N SER A 164 -2.39 10.47 9.94
CA SER A 164 -1.61 9.24 10.10
C SER A 164 -0.86 9.19 11.43
N VAL A 165 -0.16 10.27 11.81
CA VAL A 165 0.64 10.28 13.06
C VAL A 165 -0.25 10.36 14.30
N ILE A 166 -1.33 11.15 14.28
CA ILE A 166 -2.29 11.23 15.40
C ILE A 166 -2.97 9.87 15.62
N SER A 167 -3.46 9.25 14.54
CA SER A 167 -4.05 7.91 14.62
C SER A 167 -3.04 6.88 15.10
N GLY A 168 -1.77 7.01 14.70
CA GLY A 168 -0.68 6.15 15.16
C GLY A 168 -0.43 6.26 16.67
N CYS A 169 -0.34 7.48 17.20
CA CYS A 169 -0.22 7.72 18.64
C CYS A 169 -1.40 7.14 19.43
N VAL A 170 -2.63 7.31 18.93
CA VAL A 170 -3.82 6.74 19.56
C VAL A 170 -3.76 5.21 19.59
N GLN A 171 -3.38 4.56 18.48
CA GLN A 171 -3.25 3.10 18.40
C GLN A 171 -2.18 2.55 19.35
N ALA A 172 -1.11 3.32 19.59
CA ALA A 172 -0.04 2.99 20.53
C ALA A 172 -0.38 3.38 22.00
N ALA A 173 -1.62 3.79 22.29
CA ALA A 173 -2.04 4.28 23.61
C ALA A 173 -1.23 5.48 24.14
N LYS A 174 -0.72 6.32 23.23
CA LYS A 174 0.04 7.56 23.50
C LYS A 174 -0.85 8.80 23.36
N SER A 175 -1.90 8.87 24.20
CA SER A 175 -2.94 9.90 24.08
C SER A 175 -2.44 11.33 24.31
N SER A 176 -1.40 11.51 25.14
CA SER A 176 -0.74 12.81 25.35
C SER A 176 -0.12 13.35 24.07
N GLU A 177 0.66 12.53 23.38
CA GLU A 177 1.36 12.85 22.15
C GLU A 177 0.35 13.10 21.02
N ALA A 178 -0.73 12.30 20.96
CA ALA A 178 -1.83 12.52 20.02
C ALA A 178 -2.49 13.90 20.20
N MET A 179 -2.75 14.30 21.45
CA MET A 179 -3.35 15.60 21.76
C MET A 179 -2.37 16.76 21.48
N GLU A 180 -1.08 16.58 21.77
CA GLU A 180 -0.07 17.57 21.44
C GLU A 180 -0.01 17.81 19.93
N LEU A 181 0.03 16.73 19.13
CA LEU A 181 0.02 16.81 17.67
C LEU A 181 -1.25 17.48 17.13
N PHE A 182 -2.41 17.23 17.73
CA PHE A 182 -3.66 17.92 17.37
C PHE A 182 -3.59 19.44 17.62
N CYS A 183 -3.01 19.85 18.75
CA CYS A 183 -2.78 21.26 19.05
C CYS A 183 -1.77 21.90 18.09
N GLN A 184 -0.67 21.20 17.78
CA GLN A 184 0.33 21.66 16.81
C GLN A 184 -0.26 21.79 15.41
N MET A 185 -1.07 20.82 14.96
CA MET A 185 -1.78 20.84 13.68
C MET A 185 -2.58 22.14 13.51
N SER A 186 -3.37 22.50 14.53
CA SER A 186 -4.18 23.72 14.54
C SER A 186 -3.31 24.98 14.52
N SER A 187 -2.20 24.99 15.26
CA SER A 187 -1.25 26.11 15.33
C SER A 187 -0.52 26.33 13.99
N CYS A 188 -0.32 25.26 13.21
CA CYS A 188 0.21 25.32 11.85
C CYS A 188 -0.85 25.69 10.79
N GLY A 189 -2.08 26.04 11.19
CA GLY A 189 -3.16 26.44 10.29
C GLY A 189 -3.84 25.29 9.55
N GLN A 190 -3.53 24.03 9.89
CA GLN A 190 -4.24 22.87 9.35
C GLN A 190 -5.56 22.69 10.10
N LYS A 191 -6.66 22.54 9.36
CA LYS A 191 -7.97 22.31 9.96
C LYS A 191 -8.21 20.81 10.17
N PRO A 192 -8.50 20.36 11.40
CA PRO A 192 -8.93 18.99 11.67
C PRO A 192 -10.13 18.60 10.80
N ASP A 193 -10.14 17.36 10.31
CA ASP A 193 -11.24 16.79 9.55
C ASP A 193 -11.96 15.69 10.34
N ALA A 194 -12.94 15.06 9.71
CA ALA A 194 -13.70 13.97 10.34
C ALA A 194 -12.80 12.79 10.75
N ILE A 195 -11.70 12.54 10.02
CA ILE A 195 -10.75 11.47 10.33
C ILE A 195 -9.97 11.85 11.59
N THR A 196 -9.48 13.10 11.70
CA THR A 196 -8.79 13.58 12.90
C THR A 196 -9.64 13.39 14.16
N ILE A 197 -10.90 13.83 14.12
CA ILE A 197 -11.81 13.76 15.26
C ILE A 197 -12.18 12.32 15.61
N ALA A 198 -12.44 11.48 14.60
CA ALA A 198 -12.74 10.07 14.83
C ALA A 198 -11.56 9.33 15.49
N SER A 199 -10.33 9.57 15.04
CA SER A 199 -9.13 8.99 15.64
C SER A 199 -8.99 9.38 17.11
N LEU A 200 -9.12 10.65 17.46
CA LEU A 200 -9.00 11.11 18.86
C LEU A 200 -10.08 10.51 19.77
N LEU A 201 -11.34 10.47 19.30
CA LEU A 201 -12.43 9.87 20.06
C LEU A 201 -12.23 8.37 20.30
N SER A 202 -11.63 7.66 19.34
CA SER A 202 -11.35 6.23 19.50
C SER A 202 -10.33 5.93 20.60
N GLY A 203 -9.45 6.88 20.94
CA GLY A 203 -8.50 6.76 22.04
C GLY A 203 -9.06 7.09 23.43
N CYS A 204 -10.32 7.55 23.51
CA CYS A 204 -11.01 7.83 24.78
C CYS A 204 -11.95 6.70 25.22
N LEU A 205 -12.18 5.70 24.36
CA LEU A 205 -12.99 4.51 24.61
C LEU A 205 -12.13 3.41 25.23
#